data_AF-A0A2K3JKV5-F1
#
_entry.id   AF-A0A2K3JKV5-F1
#
_cell.length_a   1.000
_cell.length_b   1.000
_cell.length_c   1.000
_cell.angle_alpha   90.00
_cell.angle_beta   90.00
_cell.angle_gamma   90.00
#
_symmetry.space_group_name_H-M   'P 1'
#
loop_
_entity.id
_entity.type
_entity.pdbx_description
1 polymer ?
#
loop_
_entity_poly.entity_id
_entity_poly.type
_entity_poly.pdbx_seq_one_letter_code
_entity_poly.pdbx_strand_id
1 'polypeptide(L)'
;MGLWSEVESHHFDQVATKLVWELGFKPLFEIPLDTKIVEENEAKLDSILNVYEKRLSESKYLGGESFTLVDLHHLPCLHYLMKSQIKKLFESRPYVSAWVADITARPAWSKVIAMIPN
;
A
#
# COMPACT_ATOMS: atom_id res chain seq x y z
N MET A 1 14.92 -11.38 -7.86
CA MET A 1 14.19 -11.26 -6.58
C MET A 1 14.69 -10.11 -5.70
N GLY A 2 15.98 -9.72 -5.69
CA GLY A 2 16.49 -8.67 -4.79
C GLY A 2 16.02 -7.23 -5.04
N LEU A 3 16.02 -6.74 -6.30
CA LEU A 3 15.78 -5.32 -6.60
C LEU A 3 14.42 -4.79 -6.10
N TRP A 4 13.33 -5.54 -6.31
CA TRP A 4 11.99 -5.11 -5.90
C TRP A 4 11.75 -5.21 -4.39
N SER A 5 12.47 -6.10 -3.70
CA SER A 5 12.43 -6.17 -2.24
C SER A 5 13.15 -4.98 -1.59
N GLU A 6 14.25 -4.50 -2.20
CA GLU A 6 14.94 -3.29 -1.74
C GLU A 6 14.14 -2.02 -2.04
N VAL A 7 13.55 -1.92 -3.24
CA VAL A 7 12.66 -0.81 -3.62
C VAL A 7 11.43 -0.73 -2.71
N GLU A 8 10.87 -1.88 -2.31
CA GLU A 8 9.76 -1.98 -1.36
C GLU A 8 10.15 -1.45 0.03
N SER A 9 11.19 -2.02 0.65
CA SER A 9 11.57 -1.69 2.03
C SER A 9 12.08 -0.26 2.22
N HIS A 10 12.68 0.38 1.21
CA HIS A 10 13.29 1.70 1.38
C HIS A 10 12.45 2.85 0.84
N HIS A 11 11.60 2.63 -0.17
CA HIS A 11 10.81 3.72 -0.76
C HIS A 11 9.33 3.66 -0.37
N PHE A 12 8.69 2.49 -0.51
CA PHE A 12 7.27 2.37 -0.21
C PHE A 12 7.02 2.41 1.30
N ASP A 13 7.69 1.55 2.07
CA ASP A 13 7.40 1.39 3.50
C ASP A 13 7.56 2.70 4.29
N GLN A 14 8.63 3.46 4.04
CA GLN A 14 8.89 4.74 4.71
C GLN A 14 7.77 5.76 4.51
N VAL A 15 7.16 5.78 3.33
CA VAL A 15 6.08 6.71 2.96
C VAL A 15 4.74 6.17 3.46
N ALA A 16 4.48 4.89 3.23
CA ALA A 16 3.25 4.22 3.62
C ALA A 16 3.06 4.23 5.14
N THR A 17 4.08 3.90 5.93
CA THR A 17 3.99 3.89 7.39
C THR A 17 3.67 5.28 7.96
N LYS A 18 4.22 6.36 7.40
CA LYS A 18 3.87 7.73 7.80
C LYS A 18 2.42 8.07 7.49
N LEU A 19 1.93 7.71 6.31
CA LEU A 19 0.53 7.91 5.94
C LEU A 19 -0.42 7.07 6.80
N VAL A 20 -0.06 5.82 7.10
CA VAL A 20 -0.83 4.95 8.00
C VAL A 20 -0.87 5.51 9.41
N TRP A 21 0.22 6.09 9.91
CA TRP A 21 0.23 6.78 11.20
C TRP A 21 -0.75 7.96 11.21
N GLU A 22 -0.66 8.85 10.22
CA GLU A 22 -1.48 10.07 10.15
C GLU A 22 -2.97 9.80 9.85
N LEU A 23 -3.27 8.86 8.96
CA LEU A 23 -4.62 8.65 8.42
C LEU A 23 -5.31 7.40 8.96
N GLY A 24 -4.56 6.46 9.52
CA GLY A 24 -5.07 5.22 10.09
C GLY A 24 -5.08 5.27 11.62
N PHE A 25 -3.93 5.49 12.24
CA PHE A 25 -3.80 5.39 13.71
C PHE A 25 -4.23 6.65 14.45
N LYS A 26 -3.75 7.84 14.07
CA LYS A 26 -4.09 9.09 14.77
C LYS A 26 -5.61 9.31 14.94
N PRO A 27 -6.47 9.06 13.94
CA PRO A 27 -7.91 9.16 14.11
C PRO A 27 -8.48 8.21 15.18
N LEU A 28 -7.88 7.03 15.38
CA LEU A 28 -8.29 6.07 16.41
C LEU A 28 -7.92 6.52 17.82
N PHE A 29 -6.90 7.38 17.96
CA PHE A 29 -6.43 7.92 19.23
C PHE A 29 -6.87 9.36 19.48
N GLU A 30 -7.77 9.91 18.66
CA GLU A 30 -8.22 11.31 18.71
C GLU A 30 -7.05 12.33 18.64
N ILE A 31 -5.94 11.93 18.00
CA ILE A 31 -4.78 12.78 17.80
C ILE A 31 -4.98 13.58 16.49
N PRO A 32 -4.75 14.91 16.50
CA PRO A 32 -4.81 15.70 15.27
C PRO A 32 -3.80 15.23 14.22
N LEU A 33 -4.30 15.05 12.99
CA LEU A 33 -3.46 14.76 11.84
C LEU A 33 -2.61 15.97 11.45
N ASP A 34 -1.40 15.72 10.98
CA ASP A 34 -0.51 16.73 10.41
C ASP A 34 -0.69 16.75 8.89
N THR A 35 -1.41 17.76 8.40
CA THR A 35 -1.72 17.89 6.97
C THR A 35 -0.47 18.03 6.12
N LYS A 36 0.60 18.63 6.64
CA LYS A 36 1.85 18.78 5.87
C LYS A 36 2.53 17.44 5.66
N ILE A 37 2.54 16.58 6.69
CA ILE A 37 3.08 15.22 6.58
C ILE A 37 2.23 14.42 5.58
N VAL A 38 0.91 14.55 5.62
CA VAL A 38 0.02 13.86 4.68
C VAL A 38 0.31 14.30 3.25
N GLU A 39 0.31 15.61 2.96
CA GLU A 39 0.53 16.15 1.62
C GLU A 39 1.90 15.76 1.04
N GLU A 40 2.97 15.86 1.85
CA GLU A 40 4.32 15.51 1.42
C GLU A 40 4.44 14.02 1.06
N ASN A 41 3.86 13.15 1.89
CA ASN A 41 3.95 11.71 1.68
C ASN A 41 2.95 11.21 0.63
N GLU A 42 1.81 11.88 0.44
CA GLU A 42 0.88 11.63 -0.66
C GLU A 42 1.58 11.85 -2.01
N ALA A 43 2.32 12.95 -2.18
CA ALA A 43 3.07 13.23 -3.41
C ALA A 43 4.19 12.21 -3.69
N LYS A 44 4.89 11.75 -2.63
CA LYS A 44 5.91 10.70 -2.74
C LYS A 44 5.28 9.36 -3.12
N LEU A 45 4.16 9.01 -2.49
CA LEU A 45 3.43 7.78 -2.78
C LEU A 45 2.94 7.79 -4.23
N ASP A 46 2.40 8.91 -4.71
CA ASP A 46 1.98 9.06 -6.10
C ASP A 46 3.10 8.71 -7.09
N SER A 47 4.31 9.23 -6.84
CA SER A 47 5.50 8.94 -7.65
C SER A 47 5.89 7.46 -7.60
N ILE A 48 5.82 6.82 -6.44
CA ILE A 48 6.10 5.38 -6.27
C ILE A 48 5.07 4.54 -7.03
N LEU A 49 3.79 4.90 -6.93
CA LEU A 49 2.71 4.18 -7.59
C LEU A 49 2.78 4.31 -9.12
N ASN A 50 3.35 5.40 -9.67
CA ASN A 50 3.65 5.49 -11.10
C ASN A 50 4.70 4.45 -11.54
N VAL A 51 5.70 4.17 -10.70
CA VAL A 51 6.67 3.10 -10.96
C VAL A 51 6.01 1.73 -10.88
N TYR A 52 5.13 1.52 -9.89
CA TYR A 52 4.40 0.27 -9.72
C TYR A 52 3.47 0.01 -10.89
N GLU A 53 2.76 1.03 -11.36
CA GLU A 53 1.87 0.92 -12.53
C GLU A 53 2.63 0.44 -13.77
N LYS A 54 3.81 1.00 -14.02
CA LYS A 54 4.67 0.53 -15.12
C LYS A 54 5.14 -0.90 -14.90
N ARG A 55 5.54 -1.26 -13.67
CA ARG A 55 5.98 -2.62 -13.37
C ARG A 55 4.86 -3.64 -13.55
N LEU A 56 3.67 -3.32 -13.07
CA LEU A 56 2.51 -4.19 -13.08
C LEU A 56 1.83 -4.30 -14.45
N SER A 57 2.13 -3.37 -15.37
CA SER A 57 1.76 -3.54 -16.78
C SER A 57 2.64 -4.55 -17.50
N GLU A 58 3.86 -4.80 -17.01
CA GLU A 58 4.83 -5.74 -17.57
C GLU A 58 4.81 -7.11 -16.87
N SER A 59 4.27 -7.20 -15.66
CA SER A 59 4.26 -8.43 -14.86
C SER A 59 3.09 -8.46 -13.89
N LYS A 60 2.53 -9.65 -13.63
CA LYS A 60 1.32 -9.77 -12.80
C LYS A 60 1.51 -9.28 -11.35
N TYR A 61 2.70 -9.48 -10.78
CA TYR A 61 3.05 -9.09 -9.42
C TYR A 61 4.37 -8.31 -9.43
N LEU A 62 4.67 -7.59 -8.33
CA LEU A 62 5.89 -6.78 -8.26
C LEU A 62 7.14 -7.66 -8.39
N GLY A 63 7.10 -8.83 -7.76
CA GLY A 63 8.16 -9.84 -7.80
C GLY A 63 8.27 -10.64 -9.12
N GLY A 64 7.27 -10.60 -10.01
CA GLY A 64 7.20 -11.42 -11.22
C GLY A 64 5.79 -11.98 -11.47
N GLU A 65 5.70 -13.17 -12.08
CA GLU A 65 4.41 -13.77 -12.47
C GLU A 65 3.65 -14.48 -11.33
N SER A 66 4.23 -14.54 -10.14
CA SER A 66 3.64 -15.21 -8.98
C SER A 66 3.66 -14.31 -7.76
N PHE A 67 2.64 -14.47 -6.90
CA PHE A 67 2.58 -13.79 -5.61
C PHE A 67 3.76 -14.22 -4.75
N THR A 68 4.53 -13.24 -4.26
CA THR A 68 5.71 -13.50 -3.43
C THR A 68 5.66 -12.69 -2.14
N LEU A 69 6.71 -12.83 -1.32
CA LEU A 69 6.88 -12.01 -0.13
C LEU A 69 6.91 -10.51 -0.44
N VAL A 70 7.39 -10.13 -1.63
CA VAL A 70 7.40 -8.73 -2.09
C VAL A 70 5.99 -8.15 -2.06
N ASP A 71 4.98 -8.86 -2.55
CA ASP A 71 3.60 -8.40 -2.58
C ASP A 71 2.90 -8.52 -1.23
N LEU A 72 3.29 -9.53 -0.44
CA LEU A 72 2.73 -9.78 0.88
C LEU A 72 3.01 -8.63 1.85
N HIS A 73 4.23 -8.07 1.81
CA HIS A 73 4.66 -7.02 2.74
C HIS A 73 3.85 -5.72 2.60
N HIS A 74 3.21 -5.45 1.46
CA HIS A 74 2.34 -4.28 1.30
C HIS A 74 0.99 -4.40 2.02
N LEU A 75 0.52 -5.62 2.30
CA LEU A 75 -0.84 -5.86 2.79
C LEU A 75 -1.21 -5.11 4.07
N PRO A 76 -0.37 -5.06 5.13
CA PRO A 76 -0.69 -4.32 6.35
C PRO A 76 -0.92 -2.83 6.08
N CYS A 77 -0.04 -2.19 5.33
CA CYS A 77 -0.17 -0.77 5.00
C CYS A 77 -1.36 -0.50 4.08
N LEU A 78 -1.55 -1.32 3.04
CA LEU A 78 -2.69 -1.21 2.13
C LEU A 78 -4.03 -1.26 2.85
N HIS A 79 -4.16 -2.08 3.91
CA HIS A 79 -5.40 -2.16 4.69
C HIS A 79 -5.89 -0.81 5.19
N TYR A 80 -4.98 0.00 5.73
CA TYR A 80 -5.31 1.30 6.28
C TYR A 80 -5.40 2.36 5.19
N LEU A 81 -4.48 2.33 4.21
CA LEU A 81 -4.47 3.31 3.12
C LEU A 81 -5.73 3.20 2.23
N MET A 82 -6.23 1.99 1.98
CA MET A 82 -7.45 1.79 1.20
C MET A 82 -8.73 2.23 1.93
N LYS A 83 -8.66 2.46 3.26
CA LYS A 83 -9.75 3.02 4.08
C LYS A 83 -9.69 4.55 4.20
N SER A 84 -8.65 5.20 3.68
CA SER A 84 -8.48 6.66 3.76
C SER A 84 -8.72 7.33 2.40
N GLN A 85 -8.59 8.66 2.36
CA GLN A 85 -8.66 9.44 1.13
C GLN A 85 -7.54 9.12 0.13
N ILE A 86 -6.44 8.48 0.58
CA ILE A 86 -5.30 8.10 -0.25
C ILE A 86 -5.66 6.98 -1.22
N LYS A 87 -6.72 6.20 -0.96
CA LYS A 87 -7.19 5.13 -1.84
C LYS A 87 -7.33 5.55 -3.31
N LYS A 88 -7.67 6.84 -3.56
CA LYS A 88 -7.80 7.43 -4.90
C LYS A 88 -6.53 7.27 -5.74
N LEU A 89 -5.35 7.24 -5.11
CA LEU A 89 -4.07 7.06 -5.82
C LEU A 89 -3.89 5.61 -6.30
N PHE A 90 -4.43 4.63 -5.57
CA PHE A 90 -4.39 3.24 -6.00
C PHE A 90 -5.47 2.99 -7.07
N GLU A 91 -6.68 3.51 -6.86
CA GLU A 91 -7.83 3.30 -7.75
C GLU A 91 -7.68 4.01 -9.11
N SER A 92 -6.91 5.10 -9.19
CA SER A 92 -6.67 5.83 -10.45
C SER A 92 -5.73 5.12 -11.43
N ARG A 93 -5.11 4.02 -11.00
CA ARG A 93 -4.07 3.28 -11.73
C ARG A 93 -4.56 1.86 -11.99
N PRO A 94 -4.97 1.49 -13.22
CA PRO A 94 -5.64 0.22 -13.47
C PRO A 94 -4.80 -1.02 -13.08
N TYR A 95 -3.50 -1.05 -13.34
CA TYR A 95 -2.68 -2.23 -13.00
C TYR A 95 -2.41 -2.31 -11.49
N VAL A 96 -2.11 -1.19 -10.83
CA VAL A 96 -2.01 -1.12 -9.36
C VAL A 96 -3.33 -1.51 -8.70
N SER A 97 -4.45 -0.96 -9.16
CA SER A 97 -5.78 -1.25 -8.62
C SER A 97 -6.12 -2.74 -8.72
N ALA A 98 -5.85 -3.35 -9.89
CA ALA A 98 -6.04 -4.79 -10.09
C ALA A 98 -5.12 -5.62 -9.18
N TRP A 99 -3.86 -5.23 -9.01
CA TRP A 99 -2.92 -5.88 -8.10
C TRP A 99 -3.39 -5.80 -6.65
N VAL A 100 -3.81 -4.62 -6.16
CA VAL A 100 -4.37 -4.43 -4.82
C VAL A 100 -5.58 -5.34 -4.61
N ALA A 101 -6.51 -5.37 -5.58
CA ALA A 101 -7.69 -6.23 -5.52
C ALA A 101 -7.31 -7.72 -5.42
N ASP A 102 -6.35 -8.18 -6.22
CA ASP A 102 -5.90 -9.58 -6.22
C ASP A 102 -5.25 -9.97 -4.88
N ILE A 103 -4.29 -9.17 -4.38
CA ILE A 103 -3.55 -9.52 -3.16
C ILE A 103 -4.41 -9.42 -1.90
N THR A 104 -5.37 -8.50 -1.86
CA THR A 104 -6.28 -8.33 -0.71
C THR A 104 -7.43 -9.34 -0.70
N ALA A 105 -7.79 -9.92 -1.85
CA ALA A 105 -8.80 -10.99 -1.94
C ALA A 105 -8.27 -12.37 -1.48
N ARG A 106 -6.98 -12.49 -1.15
CA ARG A 106 -6.37 -13.78 -0.79
C ARG A 106 -6.97 -14.32 0.52
N PRO A 107 -7.36 -15.61 0.59
CA PRO A 107 -7.95 -16.18 1.80
C PRO A 107 -7.09 -16.05 3.06
N ALA A 108 -5.77 -16.09 2.91
CA ALA A 108 -4.83 -15.89 4.02
C ALA A 108 -4.96 -14.46 4.60
N TRP A 109 -5.08 -13.46 3.73
CA TRP A 109 -5.27 -12.07 4.17
C TRP A 109 -6.64 -11.87 4.82
N SER A 110 -7.71 -12.44 4.24
CA SER A 110 -9.04 -12.38 4.85
C SER A 110 -9.07 -12.95 6.27
N LYS A 111 -8.31 -14.03 6.54
CA LYS A 111 -8.15 -14.57 7.90
C LYS A 111 -7.48 -13.58 8.85
N VAL A 112 -6.47 -12.84 8.41
CA VAL A 112 -5.82 -11.80 9.21
C VAL A 112 -6.81 -10.68 9.54
N ILE A 113 -7.60 -10.22 8.56
CA ILE A 113 -8.63 -9.21 8.79
C ILE A 113 -9.68 -9.67 9.81
N ALA A 114 -10.10 -10.94 9.74
CA ALA A 114 -11.04 -11.52 10.70
C ALA A 114 -10.50 -11.62 12.14
N MET A 115 -9.18 -11.48 12.35
CA MET A 115 -8.56 -11.45 13.67
C MET A 115 -8.53 -10.02 14.28
N ILE A 116 -8.80 -8.99 13.49
CA ILE A 116 -8.81 -7.60 13.97
C ILE A 116 -10.12 -7.36 14.74
N PRO A 117 -10.07 -6.94 16.02
CA PRO A 117 -11.27 -6.62 16.78
C PRO A 117 -12.06 -5.46 16.14
N ASN A 118 -13.39 -5.55 16.20
CA ASN A 118 -14.29 -4.46 15.79
C ASN A 118 -14.22 -3.27 16.73
#